data_AF-A0A0C9TKB2-F1
#
_entry.id   AF-A0A0C9TKB2-F1
#
_cell.length_a   1.000
_cell.length_b   1.000
_cell.length_c   1.000
_cell.angle_alpha   90.00
_cell.angle_beta   90.00
_cell.angle_gamma   90.00
#
_symmetry.space_group_name_H-M   'P 1'
#
loop_
_entity.id
_entity.type
_entity.pdbx_description
1 polymer ?
#
loop_
_entity_poly.entity_id
_entity_poly.type
_entity_poly.pdbx_seq_one_letter_code
_entity_poly.pdbx_strand_id
1 'polypeptide(L)'
;MPESYRLMRSYFATTSQWKDYDPFQEQKDETFRSSAAAIYRKSRLIILELAHTFAELDQEKAILDTDASKLQVLFNEMLQICLWGNATDLSLLTNMTHEDIQKLQSVGRAAQEDRKEFILLDNSDEAWKVLSSVKDGRVDLVLDNAGFEVFTDFLLADFLITHTPYVSKVVFHPKTIPWFVSDVTPKDFYTLVPILLNKSFFADYPATAEQQKDLERLVTRWDSYIKSGQFSLSVPQSWKTGQPSELADFWTSPSPYAVLGQEAPALMETFKASDLVIFKVNI
;
A
#
# COMPACT_ATOMS: atom_id res chain seq x y z
N MET A 1 -14.29 -2.62 -19.14
CA MET A 1 -15.31 -1.57 -18.95
C MET A 1 -15.97 -1.78 -17.59
N PRO A 2 -16.11 -0.74 -16.74
CA PRO A 2 -16.69 -0.81 -15.39
C PRO A 2 -18.03 -1.58 -15.31
N GLU A 3 -18.87 -1.45 -16.33
CA GLU A 3 -20.21 -2.07 -16.41
C GLU A 3 -20.13 -3.60 -16.40
N SER A 4 -19.10 -4.18 -17.00
CA SER A 4 -18.90 -5.64 -17.04
C SER A 4 -18.69 -6.22 -15.63
N TYR A 5 -17.94 -5.53 -14.77
CA TYR A 5 -17.70 -5.97 -13.40
C TYR A 5 -18.96 -5.83 -12.53
N ARG A 6 -19.74 -4.76 -12.71
CA ARG A 6 -21.05 -4.62 -12.04
C ARG A 6 -22.06 -5.68 -12.47
N LEU A 7 -22.11 -5.99 -13.77
CA LEU A 7 -22.95 -7.07 -14.29
C LEU A 7 -22.55 -8.42 -13.68
N MET A 8 -21.25 -8.74 -13.68
CA MET A 8 -20.74 -9.96 -13.04
C MET A 8 -21.12 -10.01 -11.55
N ARG A 9 -20.92 -8.92 -10.81
CA ARG A 9 -21.32 -8.82 -9.40
C ARG A 9 -22.81 -9.12 -9.19
N SER A 10 -23.67 -8.65 -10.10
CA SER A 10 -25.13 -8.83 -10.02
C SER A 10 -25.53 -10.30 -10.01
N TYR A 11 -24.85 -11.16 -10.78
CA TYR A 11 -25.10 -12.60 -10.77
C TYR A 11 -24.84 -13.19 -9.38
N PHE A 12 -23.68 -12.91 -8.78
CA PHE A 12 -23.35 -13.39 -7.43
C PHE A 12 -24.29 -12.84 -6.35
N ALA A 13 -24.70 -11.56 -6.46
CA ALA A 13 -25.53 -10.87 -5.47
C ALA A 13 -26.92 -11.52 -5.27
N THR A 14 -27.43 -12.18 -6.31
CA THR A 14 -28.72 -12.90 -6.29
C THR A 14 -28.65 -14.30 -5.68
N THR A 15 -27.44 -14.83 -5.46
CA THR A 15 -27.26 -16.17 -4.88
C THR A 15 -27.26 -16.12 -3.36
N SER A 16 -27.62 -17.23 -2.71
CA SER A 16 -27.53 -17.36 -1.25
C SER A 16 -26.13 -17.76 -0.78
N GLN A 17 -25.45 -18.64 -1.52
CA GLN A 17 -24.16 -19.23 -1.12
C GLN A 17 -22.94 -18.42 -1.61
N TRP A 18 -23.06 -17.72 -2.73
CA TRP A 18 -21.95 -17.05 -3.40
C TRP A 18 -22.07 -15.53 -3.34
N LYS A 19 -22.92 -15.00 -2.44
CA LYS A 19 -23.22 -13.57 -2.35
C LYS A 19 -21.98 -12.71 -2.17
N ASP A 20 -21.04 -13.19 -1.35
CA ASP A 20 -19.80 -12.50 -1.00
C ASP A 20 -18.58 -13.10 -1.74
N TYR A 21 -18.82 -13.97 -2.74
CA TYR A 21 -17.75 -14.63 -3.48
C TYR A 21 -17.01 -13.64 -4.38
N ASP A 22 -15.69 -13.76 -4.36
CA ASP A 22 -14.78 -13.05 -5.25
C ASP A 22 -14.20 -14.06 -6.26
N PRO A 23 -14.58 -13.99 -7.55
CA PRO A 23 -14.08 -14.91 -8.57
C PRO A 23 -12.60 -14.69 -8.90
N PHE A 24 -11.99 -13.60 -8.46
CA PHE A 24 -10.58 -13.29 -8.70
C PHE A 24 -9.68 -13.57 -7.50
N GLN A 25 -10.24 -14.00 -6.36
CA GLN A 25 -9.42 -14.23 -5.16
C GLN A 25 -8.32 -15.25 -5.40
N GLU A 26 -8.64 -16.38 -6.04
CA GLU A 26 -7.66 -17.43 -6.31
C GLU A 26 -6.51 -16.88 -7.16
N GLN A 27 -6.84 -16.15 -8.24
CA GLN A 27 -5.85 -15.50 -9.08
C GLN A 27 -4.99 -14.47 -8.32
N LYS A 28 -5.59 -13.66 -7.43
CA LYS A 28 -4.87 -12.69 -6.59
C LYS A 28 -3.91 -13.39 -5.63
N ASP A 29 -4.38 -14.43 -4.95
CA ASP A 29 -3.59 -15.22 -4.01
C ASP A 29 -2.44 -15.95 -4.72
N GLU A 30 -2.70 -16.52 -5.90
CA GLU A 30 -1.69 -17.17 -6.74
C GLU A 30 -0.66 -16.16 -7.27
N THR A 31 -1.10 -15.02 -7.76
CA THR A 31 -0.21 -13.92 -8.19
C THR A 31 0.71 -13.52 -7.04
N PHE A 32 0.19 -13.43 -5.81
CA PHE A 32 1.03 -13.06 -4.67
C PHE A 32 1.97 -14.18 -4.20
N ARG A 33 1.55 -15.46 -4.31
CA ARG A 33 2.31 -16.63 -3.81
C ARG A 33 3.23 -17.28 -4.83
N SER A 34 2.92 -17.18 -6.11
CA SER A 34 3.44 -18.08 -7.13
C SER A 34 4.97 -18.03 -7.18
N SER A 35 5.60 -19.21 -7.19
CA SER A 35 7.04 -19.36 -7.45
C SER A 35 7.35 -19.56 -8.94
N ALA A 36 6.32 -19.74 -9.76
CA ALA A 36 6.46 -20.11 -11.17
C ALA A 36 6.86 -18.94 -12.06
N ALA A 37 6.36 -17.73 -11.78
CA ALA A 37 6.79 -16.53 -12.49
C ALA A 37 7.95 -15.86 -11.72
N ALA A 38 9.04 -15.55 -12.43
CA ALA A 38 10.23 -14.94 -11.85
C ALA A 38 9.92 -13.65 -11.07
N ILE A 39 8.91 -12.89 -11.52
CA ILE A 39 8.45 -11.66 -10.88
C ILE A 39 7.90 -11.93 -9.46
N TYR A 40 7.10 -12.97 -9.25
CA TYR A 40 6.49 -13.29 -7.95
C TYR A 40 7.47 -13.98 -6.99
N ARG A 41 8.53 -14.62 -7.53
CA ARG A 41 9.66 -15.03 -6.70
C ARG A 41 10.43 -13.80 -6.21
N LYS A 42 10.65 -12.82 -7.10
CA LYS A 42 11.37 -11.59 -6.79
C LYS A 42 10.61 -10.70 -5.80
N SER A 43 9.28 -10.64 -5.85
CA SER A 43 8.48 -9.89 -4.86
C SER A 43 8.70 -10.39 -3.43
N ARG A 44 8.80 -11.71 -3.21
CA ARG A 44 9.09 -12.28 -1.88
C ARG A 44 10.50 -11.98 -1.36
N LEU A 45 11.48 -11.88 -2.26
CA LEU A 45 12.82 -11.39 -1.92
C LEU A 45 12.73 -9.97 -1.39
N ILE A 46 12.10 -9.12 -2.17
CA ILE A 46 11.97 -7.69 -1.88
C ILE A 46 11.18 -7.47 -0.59
N ILE A 47 10.15 -8.28 -0.31
CA ILE A 47 9.43 -8.22 0.97
C ILE A 47 10.39 -8.42 2.16
N LEU A 48 11.27 -9.43 2.09
CA LEU A 48 12.20 -9.73 3.17
C LEU A 48 13.32 -8.69 3.28
N GLU A 49 13.82 -8.21 2.14
CA GLU A 49 14.82 -7.15 2.08
C GLU A 49 14.27 -5.84 2.66
N LEU A 50 13.08 -5.40 2.23
CA LEU A 50 12.43 -4.20 2.75
C LEU A 50 12.08 -4.33 4.23
N ALA A 51 11.68 -5.51 4.69
CA ALA A 51 11.47 -5.75 6.12
C ALA A 51 12.74 -5.59 6.93
N HIS A 52 13.87 -6.10 6.43
CA HIS A 52 15.18 -5.91 7.05
C HIS A 52 15.59 -4.44 7.03
N THR A 53 15.47 -3.75 5.89
CA THR A 53 15.72 -2.29 5.78
C THR A 53 14.90 -1.50 6.81
N PHE A 54 13.62 -1.83 7.00
CA PHE A 54 12.77 -1.17 8.01
C PHE A 54 13.25 -1.46 9.45
N ALA A 55 13.75 -2.67 9.73
CA ALA A 55 14.34 -2.99 11.03
C ALA A 55 15.65 -2.23 11.30
N GLU A 56 16.39 -1.86 10.25
CA GLU A 56 17.57 -0.99 10.33
C GLU A 56 17.15 0.48 10.53
N LEU A 57 16.15 0.96 9.80
CA LEU A 57 15.58 2.30 9.98
C LEU A 57 15.06 2.52 11.41
N ASP A 58 14.44 1.49 12.00
CA ASP A 58 14.00 1.50 13.39
C ASP A 58 15.16 1.77 14.38
N GLN A 59 16.38 1.32 14.07
CA GLN A 59 17.56 1.53 14.91
C GLN A 59 18.12 2.96 14.77
N GLU A 60 17.97 3.56 13.59
CA GLU A 60 18.44 4.91 13.26
C GLU A 60 17.41 6.01 13.60
N LYS A 61 16.26 5.64 14.19
CA LYS A 61 15.13 6.56 14.44
C LYS A 61 15.53 7.83 15.18
N ALA A 62 16.38 7.73 16.21
CA ALA A 62 16.81 8.91 16.98
C ALA A 62 17.58 9.94 16.12
N ILE A 63 18.31 9.48 15.10
CA ILE A 63 19.02 10.35 14.16
C ILE A 63 18.02 10.96 13.17
N LEU A 64 17.13 10.13 12.63
CA LEU A 64 16.08 10.55 11.67
C LEU A 64 15.14 11.60 12.26
N ASP A 65 14.78 11.48 13.54
CA ASP A 65 13.93 12.45 14.24
C ASP A 65 14.57 13.87 14.30
N THR A 66 15.87 14.00 14.06
CA THR A 66 16.60 15.29 14.09
C THR A 66 16.95 15.86 12.71
N ASP A 67 16.75 15.11 11.63
CA ASP A 67 17.18 15.50 10.27
C ASP A 67 16.06 15.32 9.24
N ALA A 68 15.27 16.39 9.07
CA ALA A 68 14.19 16.44 8.10
C ALA A 68 14.64 16.21 6.64
N SER A 69 15.91 16.49 6.31
CA SER A 69 16.43 16.27 4.95
C SER A 69 16.59 14.79 4.62
N LYS A 70 16.99 13.97 5.61
CA LYS A 70 17.06 12.50 5.47
C LYS A 70 15.67 11.90 5.35
N LEU A 71 14.72 12.40 6.15
CA LEU A 71 13.32 11.97 6.06
C LEU A 71 12.72 12.24 4.67
N GLN A 72 13.05 13.36 4.03
CA GLN A 72 12.61 13.64 2.67
C GLN A 72 13.15 12.61 1.66
N VAL A 73 14.43 12.23 1.76
CA VAL A 73 15.01 11.22 0.85
C VAL A 73 14.33 9.86 1.06
N LEU A 74 14.08 9.48 2.31
CA LEU A 74 13.34 8.25 2.63
C LEU A 74 11.90 8.31 2.14
N PHE A 75 11.21 9.45 2.32
CA PHE A 75 9.86 9.65 1.81
C PHE A 75 9.81 9.46 0.29
N ASN A 76 10.74 10.06 -0.44
CA ASN A 76 10.82 9.90 -1.90
C ASN A 76 11.10 8.44 -2.30
N GLU A 77 11.92 7.71 -1.54
CA GLU A 77 12.10 6.28 -1.77
C GLU A 77 10.81 5.50 -1.56
N MET A 78 10.15 5.69 -0.42
CA MET A 78 8.91 4.98 -0.09
C MET A 78 7.81 5.28 -1.10
N LEU A 79 7.74 6.53 -1.58
CA LEU A 79 6.79 6.92 -2.63
C LEU A 79 7.10 6.23 -3.96
N GLN A 80 8.38 6.09 -4.34
CA GLN A 80 8.77 5.34 -5.53
C GLN A 80 8.50 3.83 -5.38
N ILE A 81 8.76 3.24 -4.21
CA ILE A 81 8.42 1.84 -3.92
C ILE A 81 6.91 1.61 -4.04
N CYS A 82 6.12 2.55 -3.51
CA CYS A 82 4.67 2.56 -3.63
C CYS A 82 4.21 2.69 -5.10
N LEU A 83 4.82 3.59 -5.88
CA LEU A 83 4.56 3.79 -7.32
C LEU A 83 4.85 2.54 -8.15
N TRP A 84 6.02 1.94 -7.97
CA TRP A 84 6.48 0.79 -8.75
C TRP A 84 5.99 -0.56 -8.20
N GLY A 85 5.19 -0.58 -7.12
CA GLY A 85 4.60 -1.81 -6.58
C GLY A 85 3.74 -2.58 -7.58
N ASN A 86 3.24 -1.90 -8.62
CA ASN A 86 2.49 -2.47 -9.74
C ASN A 86 3.36 -2.76 -10.98
N ALA A 87 4.66 -2.44 -10.94
CA ALA A 87 5.53 -2.62 -12.10
C ALA A 87 5.81 -4.10 -12.37
N THR A 88 5.78 -4.49 -13.64
CA THR A 88 6.27 -5.81 -14.06
C THR A 88 7.78 -5.98 -13.85
N ASP A 89 8.52 -4.88 -13.78
CA ASP A 89 9.94 -4.87 -13.52
C ASP A 89 10.24 -4.44 -12.08
N LEU A 90 10.25 -5.43 -11.18
CA LEU A 90 10.63 -5.21 -9.79
C LEU A 90 12.12 -4.90 -9.60
N SER A 91 12.94 -4.76 -10.66
CA SER A 91 14.30 -4.19 -10.52
C SER A 91 14.27 -2.70 -10.19
N LEU A 92 13.13 -2.04 -10.44
CA LEU A 92 12.87 -0.67 -10.02
C LEU A 92 12.64 -0.55 -8.50
N LEU A 93 12.40 -1.67 -7.82
CA LEU A 93 12.17 -1.72 -6.38
C LEU A 93 13.45 -2.11 -5.66
N THR A 94 14.19 -1.07 -5.29
CA THR A 94 15.31 -1.04 -4.32
C THR A 94 16.56 -1.89 -4.59
N ASN A 95 17.68 -1.27 -4.21
CA ASN A 95 18.96 -1.86 -3.80
C ASN A 95 19.46 -1.12 -2.52
N MET A 96 18.57 -0.81 -1.55
CA MET A 96 19.01 -0.04 -0.38
C MET A 96 19.61 -0.96 0.69
N THR A 97 20.92 -0.93 0.80
CA THR A 97 21.69 -1.69 1.80
C THR A 97 21.89 -0.87 3.09
N HIS A 98 22.34 -1.53 4.16
CA HIS A 98 22.75 -0.88 5.41
C HIS A 98 23.69 0.33 5.20
N GLU A 99 24.67 0.17 4.30
CA GLU A 99 25.61 1.24 3.97
C GLU A 99 24.91 2.44 3.29
N ASP A 100 23.85 2.18 2.54
CA ASP A 100 23.09 3.21 1.82
C ASP A 100 22.19 3.98 2.77
N ILE A 101 21.68 3.34 3.84
CA ILE A 101 20.97 4.02 4.92
C ILE A 101 21.92 5.00 5.64
N GLN A 102 23.15 4.60 5.93
CA GLN A 102 24.13 5.51 6.54
C GLN A 102 24.56 6.64 5.59
N LYS A 103 24.58 6.38 4.28
CA LYS A 103 24.91 7.33 3.21
C LYS A 103 23.67 7.87 2.49
N LEU A 104 22.52 7.92 3.18
CA LEU A 104 21.19 8.16 2.60
C LEU A 104 21.14 9.37 1.66
N GLN A 105 21.86 10.44 2.00
CA GLN A 105 21.91 11.65 1.19
C GLN A 105 22.62 11.50 -0.15
N SER A 106 23.60 10.60 -0.30
CA SER A 106 24.37 10.46 -1.56
C SER A 106 23.97 9.23 -2.36
N VAL A 107 23.84 8.05 -1.74
CA VAL A 107 23.54 6.81 -2.47
C VAL A 107 22.05 6.67 -2.76
N GLY A 108 21.19 7.02 -1.79
CA GLY A 108 19.75 7.04 -1.98
C GLY A 108 19.33 7.98 -3.12
N ARG A 109 19.97 9.15 -3.23
CA ARG A 109 19.69 10.11 -4.31
C ARG A 109 20.09 9.58 -5.69
N ALA A 110 21.26 8.95 -5.82
CA ALA A 110 21.73 8.42 -7.10
C ALA A 110 20.80 7.30 -7.62
N ALA A 111 20.43 6.35 -6.76
CA ALA A 111 19.49 5.28 -7.13
C ALA A 111 18.09 5.82 -7.47
N GLN A 112 17.66 6.89 -6.79
CA GLN A 112 16.42 7.59 -7.13
C GLN A 112 16.53 8.32 -8.48
N GLU A 113 17.66 8.97 -8.78
CA GLU A 113 17.90 9.68 -10.03
C GLU A 113 17.84 8.74 -11.24
N ASP A 114 18.44 7.55 -11.16
CA ASP A 114 18.36 6.53 -12.21
C ASP A 114 16.91 6.13 -12.52
N ARG A 115 16.05 6.08 -11.48
CA ARG A 115 14.63 5.76 -11.65
C ARG A 115 13.78 6.96 -12.05
N LYS A 116 14.21 8.18 -11.75
CA LYS A 116 13.53 9.42 -12.18
C LYS A 116 13.48 9.53 -13.69
N GLU A 117 14.39 8.90 -14.43
CA GLU A 117 14.30 8.84 -15.90
C GLU A 117 13.00 8.20 -16.41
N PHE A 118 12.36 7.34 -15.61
CA PHE A 118 11.07 6.72 -15.91
C PHE A 118 9.87 7.49 -15.34
N ILE A 119 10.08 8.62 -14.68
CA ILE A 119 9.04 9.46 -14.07
C ILE A 119 8.92 10.77 -14.88
N LEU A 120 7.84 10.89 -15.67
CA LEU A 120 7.63 12.05 -16.54
C LEU A 120 7.29 13.35 -15.77
N LEU A 121 6.62 13.21 -14.63
CA LEU A 121 6.23 14.31 -13.75
C LEU A 121 6.43 13.87 -12.30
N ASP A 122 7.36 14.53 -11.60
CA ASP A 122 7.68 14.26 -10.21
C ASP A 122 7.28 15.45 -9.34
N ASN A 123 6.23 15.27 -8.54
CA ASN A 123 5.78 16.25 -7.53
C ASN A 123 5.97 15.76 -6.09
N SER A 124 6.95 14.87 -5.88
CA SER A 124 7.26 14.33 -4.55
C SER A 124 7.68 15.41 -3.55
N ASP A 125 8.42 16.42 -3.99
CA ASP A 125 8.86 17.52 -3.13
C ASP A 125 7.68 18.41 -2.68
N GLU A 126 6.69 18.65 -3.54
CA GLU A 126 5.47 19.35 -3.14
C GLU A 126 4.65 18.55 -2.14
N ALA A 127 4.51 17.23 -2.35
CA ALA A 127 3.83 16.34 -1.41
C ALA A 127 4.55 16.32 -0.04
N TRP A 128 5.88 16.24 -0.04
CA TRP A 128 6.69 16.31 1.18
C TRP A 128 6.51 17.64 1.91
N LYS A 129 6.46 18.76 1.18
CA LYS A 129 6.25 20.08 1.77
C LYS A 129 4.90 20.19 2.48
N VAL A 130 3.86 19.59 1.93
CA VAL A 130 2.54 19.52 2.60
C VAL A 130 2.65 18.67 3.86
N LEU A 131 3.15 17.44 3.74
CA LEU A 131 3.25 16.50 4.88
C LEU A 131 4.11 17.04 6.01
N SER A 132 5.29 17.60 5.72
CA SER A 132 6.20 18.13 6.74
C SER A 132 5.68 19.40 7.45
N SER A 133 4.57 19.98 6.96
CA SER A 133 3.93 21.13 7.60
C SER A 133 2.79 20.76 8.56
N VAL A 134 2.32 19.50 8.53
CA VAL A 134 1.21 19.05 9.37
C VAL A 134 1.70 18.40 10.66
N LYS A 135 0.80 18.34 11.64
CA LYS A 135 1.04 17.68 12.92
C LYS A 135 -0.14 16.76 13.22
N ASP A 136 0.16 15.52 13.60
CA ASP A 136 -0.83 14.48 13.84
C ASP A 136 -1.77 14.25 12.64
N GLY A 137 -1.25 14.48 11.42
CA GLY A 137 -2.02 14.52 10.18
C GLY A 137 -2.59 13.16 9.75
N ARG A 138 -3.50 13.24 8.79
CA ARG A 138 -4.17 12.10 8.14
C ARG A 138 -3.78 12.04 6.67
N VAL A 139 -3.35 10.86 6.23
CA VAL A 139 -3.12 10.55 4.82
C VAL A 139 -4.16 9.54 4.34
N ASP A 140 -4.71 9.74 3.15
CA ASP A 140 -5.64 8.80 2.52
C ASP A 140 -4.98 8.14 1.31
N LEU A 141 -5.11 6.83 1.18
CA LEU A 141 -4.64 6.03 0.05
C LEU A 141 -5.84 5.45 -0.69
N VAL A 142 -6.08 5.89 -1.93
CA VAL A 142 -7.04 5.25 -2.83
C VAL A 142 -6.34 4.09 -3.51
N LEU A 143 -6.72 2.86 -3.13
CA LEU A 143 -6.00 1.65 -3.46
C LEU A 143 -6.28 1.17 -4.88
N ASP A 144 -5.26 0.57 -5.50
CA ASP A 144 -5.34 -0.12 -6.78
C ASP A 144 -5.28 -1.64 -6.55
N ASN A 145 -4.14 -2.32 -6.77
CA ASN A 145 -4.07 -3.79 -6.76
C ASN A 145 -3.70 -4.43 -5.41
N ALA A 146 -4.24 -5.63 -5.20
CA ALA A 146 -3.87 -6.53 -4.12
C ALA A 146 -2.50 -7.20 -4.34
N GLY A 147 -2.06 -7.99 -3.35
CA GLY A 147 -0.79 -8.69 -3.41
C GLY A 147 0.39 -7.77 -3.07
N PHE A 148 1.36 -7.67 -3.96
CA PHE A 148 2.60 -6.94 -3.68
C PHE A 148 2.41 -5.41 -3.67
N GLU A 149 1.48 -4.86 -4.46
CA GLU A 149 1.24 -3.41 -4.48
C GLU A 149 0.65 -2.92 -3.13
N VAL A 150 -0.40 -3.57 -2.61
CA VAL A 150 -0.92 -3.22 -1.28
C VAL A 150 0.11 -3.41 -0.15
N PHE A 151 1.09 -4.30 -0.32
CA PHE A 151 2.24 -4.41 0.59
C PHE A 151 3.12 -3.15 0.55
N THR A 152 3.42 -2.61 -0.64
CA THR A 152 4.19 -1.36 -0.74
C THR A 152 3.41 -0.15 -0.24
N ASP A 153 2.08 -0.16 -0.39
CA ASP A 153 1.19 0.84 0.23
C ASP A 153 1.29 0.79 1.77
N PHE A 154 1.35 -0.40 2.37
CA PHE A 154 1.51 -0.56 3.82
C PHE A 154 2.89 -0.10 4.30
N LEU A 155 3.94 -0.34 3.52
CA LEU A 155 5.28 0.18 3.82
C LEU A 155 5.31 1.71 3.85
N LEU A 156 4.73 2.36 2.84
CA LEU A 156 4.61 3.83 2.83
C LEU A 156 3.83 4.31 4.05
N ALA A 157 2.69 3.69 4.36
CA ALA A 157 1.86 4.05 5.51
C ALA A 157 2.60 3.88 6.84
N ASP A 158 3.39 2.81 7.00
CA ASP A 158 4.18 2.54 8.19
C ASP A 158 5.33 3.52 8.32
N PHE A 159 6.02 3.85 7.22
CA PHE A 159 7.04 4.90 7.22
C PHE A 159 6.45 6.23 7.70
N LEU A 160 5.29 6.64 7.16
CA LEU A 160 4.63 7.88 7.54
C LEU A 160 4.31 7.94 9.03
N ILE A 161 3.77 6.85 9.61
CA ILE A 161 3.38 6.80 11.03
C ILE A 161 4.58 6.61 11.97
N THR A 162 5.51 5.72 11.62
CA THR A 162 6.60 5.29 12.52
C THR A 162 7.79 6.24 12.47
N HIS A 163 8.16 6.69 11.27
CA HIS A 163 9.45 7.34 11.03
C HIS A 163 9.32 8.84 10.82
N THR A 164 8.11 9.37 10.63
CA THR A 164 7.88 10.81 10.57
C THR A 164 7.12 11.32 11.78
N PRO A 165 7.35 12.57 12.24
CA PRO A 165 6.57 13.17 13.31
C PRO A 165 5.26 13.80 12.82
N TYR A 166 4.89 13.61 11.55
CA TYR A 166 3.86 14.40 10.89
C TYR A 166 2.50 13.70 10.81
N VAL A 167 2.48 12.38 10.63
CA VAL A 167 1.26 11.60 10.33
C VAL A 167 0.91 10.68 11.50
N SER A 168 -0.34 10.73 11.95
CA SER A 168 -0.85 9.85 13.01
C SER A 168 -1.78 8.75 12.49
N LYS A 169 -2.36 8.94 11.29
CA LYS A 169 -3.39 8.07 10.73
C LYS A 169 -3.29 7.94 9.21
N VAL A 170 -3.48 6.72 8.72
CA VAL A 170 -3.64 6.41 7.31
C VAL A 170 -4.97 5.72 7.06
N VAL A 171 -5.75 6.26 6.12
CA VAL A 171 -7.06 5.71 5.71
C VAL A 171 -6.95 5.14 4.30
N PHE A 172 -7.27 3.87 4.15
CA PHE A 172 -7.19 3.13 2.90
C PHE A 172 -8.58 3.02 2.28
N HIS A 173 -8.71 3.31 0.98
CA HIS A 173 -9.98 3.26 0.26
C HIS A 173 -9.99 2.07 -0.71
N PRO A 174 -10.65 0.96 -0.34
CA PRO A 174 -10.72 -0.23 -1.17
C PRO A 174 -11.90 -0.16 -2.15
N LYS A 175 -11.98 -1.11 -3.07
CA LYS A 175 -13.15 -1.35 -3.90
C LYS A 175 -14.18 -2.19 -3.14
N THR A 176 -15.46 -1.88 -3.33
CA THR A 176 -16.57 -2.55 -2.64
C THR A 176 -16.97 -3.89 -3.29
N ILE A 177 -16.56 -4.14 -4.52
CA ILE A 177 -16.86 -5.38 -5.22
C ILE A 177 -15.59 -5.88 -5.91
N PRO A 178 -15.53 -7.17 -6.32
CA PRO A 178 -14.47 -7.63 -7.21
C PRO A 178 -14.43 -6.73 -8.45
N TRP A 179 -13.32 -6.02 -8.60
CA TRP A 179 -13.18 -4.89 -9.53
C TRP A 179 -11.83 -5.00 -10.23
N PHE A 180 -11.83 -4.77 -11.55
CA PHE A 180 -10.64 -4.84 -12.41
C PHE A 180 -9.65 -5.99 -12.11
N VAL A 181 -10.19 -7.18 -11.79
CA VAL A 181 -9.46 -8.41 -11.45
C VAL A 181 -8.69 -8.31 -10.13
N SER A 182 -7.68 -7.44 -10.07
CA SER A 182 -6.70 -7.40 -8.99
C SER A 182 -6.97 -6.33 -7.95
N ASP A 183 -7.99 -5.48 -8.11
CA ASP A 183 -8.19 -4.37 -7.17
C ASP A 183 -8.43 -4.86 -5.73
N VAL A 184 -7.89 -4.08 -4.78
CA VAL A 184 -8.01 -4.35 -3.35
C VAL A 184 -9.46 -4.25 -2.91
N THR A 185 -10.00 -5.33 -2.38
CA THR A 185 -11.22 -5.34 -1.58
C THR A 185 -10.88 -5.32 -0.09
N PRO A 186 -11.86 -5.06 0.82
CA PRO A 186 -11.61 -5.16 2.26
C PRO A 186 -11.02 -6.50 2.70
N LYS A 187 -11.41 -7.61 2.04
CA LYS A 187 -10.86 -8.92 2.33
C LYS A 187 -9.38 -9.01 2.02
N ASP A 188 -8.94 -8.48 0.88
CA ASP A 188 -7.54 -8.52 0.48
C ASP A 188 -6.66 -7.72 1.46
N PHE A 189 -7.12 -6.53 1.86
CA PHE A 189 -6.47 -5.70 2.89
C PHE A 189 -6.22 -6.47 4.19
N TYR A 190 -7.27 -7.11 4.74
CA TYR A 190 -7.15 -7.85 6.00
C TYR A 190 -6.41 -9.18 5.88
N THR A 191 -6.27 -9.73 4.66
CA THR A 191 -5.60 -11.01 4.43
C THR A 191 -4.09 -10.84 4.27
N LEU A 192 -3.60 -9.65 3.94
CA LEU A 192 -2.18 -9.36 3.77
C LEU A 192 -1.33 -9.77 4.99
N VAL A 193 -1.68 -9.27 6.18
CA VAL A 193 -0.97 -9.56 7.44
C VAL A 193 -0.93 -11.08 7.74
N PRO A 194 -2.05 -11.82 7.76
CA PRO A 194 -2.03 -13.27 7.93
C PRO A 194 -1.20 -14.03 6.88
N ILE A 195 -1.19 -13.57 5.62
CA ILE A 195 -0.38 -14.21 4.57
C ILE A 195 1.11 -14.04 4.87
N LEU A 196 1.55 -12.83 5.23
CA LEU A 196 2.96 -12.55 5.49
C LEU A 196 3.49 -13.23 6.76
N LEU A 197 2.63 -13.47 7.75
CA LEU A 197 2.97 -14.27 8.94
C LEU A 197 2.95 -15.78 8.68
N ASN A 198 2.41 -16.24 7.55
CA ASN A 198 2.36 -17.64 7.23
C ASN A 198 3.71 -18.14 6.70
N LYS A 199 4.39 -19.00 7.47
CA LYS A 199 5.68 -19.59 7.10
C LYS A 199 5.66 -20.32 5.74
N SER A 200 4.53 -20.85 5.30
CA SER A 200 4.44 -21.52 3.99
C SER A 200 4.58 -20.55 2.81
N PHE A 201 4.30 -19.26 3.01
CA PHE A 201 4.42 -18.24 1.97
C PHE A 201 5.88 -18.09 1.48
N PHE A 202 6.84 -18.27 2.38
CA PHE A 202 8.28 -18.20 2.10
C PHE A 202 8.98 -19.56 2.08
N ALA A 203 8.25 -20.69 2.09
CA ALA A 203 8.86 -22.02 2.22
C ALA A 203 9.87 -22.37 1.12
N ASP A 204 9.64 -21.89 -0.11
CA ASP A 204 10.53 -22.11 -1.25
C ASP A 204 11.71 -21.11 -1.32
N TYR A 205 11.90 -20.30 -0.28
CA TYR A 205 12.90 -19.25 -0.23
C TYR A 205 13.82 -19.38 1.01
N PRO A 206 15.16 -19.33 0.84
CA PRO A 206 16.11 -19.40 1.95
C PRO A 206 16.21 -18.07 2.71
N ALA A 207 15.11 -17.62 3.33
CA ALA A 207 15.15 -16.46 4.23
C ALA A 207 16.03 -16.77 5.45
N THR A 208 16.91 -15.86 5.83
CA THR A 208 17.67 -16.00 7.08
C THR A 208 16.74 -15.90 8.29
N ALA A 209 17.15 -16.42 9.44
CA ALA A 209 16.38 -16.29 10.68
C ALA A 209 16.16 -14.83 11.09
N GLU A 210 17.11 -13.95 10.73
CA GLU A 210 17.02 -12.51 10.98
C GLU A 210 15.97 -11.85 10.08
N GLN A 211 16.00 -12.10 8.77
CA GLN A 211 14.99 -11.59 7.83
C GLN A 211 13.56 -12.03 8.21
N GLN A 212 13.40 -13.28 8.66
CA GLN A 212 12.10 -13.77 9.14
C GLN A 212 11.63 -13.01 10.38
N LYS A 213 12.54 -12.73 11.32
CA LYS A 213 12.23 -11.99 12.55
C LYS A 213 11.90 -10.53 12.25
N ASP A 214 12.60 -9.90 11.32
CA ASP A 214 12.35 -8.51 10.92
C ASP A 214 11.01 -8.38 10.22
N LEU A 215 10.66 -9.32 9.33
CA LEU A 215 9.33 -9.39 8.73
C LEU A 215 8.24 -9.59 9.79
N GLU A 216 8.43 -10.53 10.73
CA GLU A 216 7.47 -10.76 11.81
C GLU A 216 7.25 -9.50 12.66
N ARG A 217 8.33 -8.78 12.99
CA ARG A 217 8.27 -7.49 13.71
C ARG A 217 7.48 -6.45 12.93
N LEU A 218 7.80 -6.26 11.65
CA LEU A 218 7.15 -5.29 10.77
C LEU A 218 5.64 -5.57 10.66
N VAL A 219 5.28 -6.81 10.35
CA VAL A 219 3.89 -7.19 10.10
C VAL A 219 3.07 -7.21 11.40
N THR A 220 3.68 -7.54 12.54
CA THR A 220 3.04 -7.43 13.86
C THR A 220 2.78 -5.97 14.22
N ARG A 221 3.67 -5.04 13.85
CA ARG A 221 3.43 -3.61 14.00
C ARG A 221 2.22 -3.16 13.17
N TRP A 222 2.08 -3.62 11.92
CA TRP A 222 0.91 -3.31 11.09
C TRP A 222 -0.39 -3.85 11.66
N ASP A 223 -0.39 -5.07 12.18
CA ASP A 223 -1.54 -5.63 12.90
C ASP A 223 -1.93 -4.76 14.11
N SER A 224 -0.93 -4.21 14.83
CA SER A 224 -1.20 -3.26 15.92
C SER A 224 -1.85 -1.96 15.42
N TYR A 225 -1.44 -1.43 14.26
CA TYR A 225 -2.03 -0.23 13.66
C TYR A 225 -3.46 -0.44 13.18
N ILE A 226 -3.75 -1.61 12.62
CA ILE A 226 -5.11 -1.99 12.23
C ILE A 226 -6.00 -2.06 13.48
N LYS A 227 -5.51 -2.67 14.56
CA LYS A 227 -6.25 -2.78 15.84
C LYS A 227 -6.45 -1.43 16.54
N SER A 228 -5.47 -0.52 16.47
CA SER A 228 -5.56 0.82 17.06
C SER A 228 -6.32 1.82 16.19
N GLY A 229 -6.58 1.50 14.92
CA GLY A 229 -7.23 2.38 13.95
C GLY A 229 -6.31 3.42 13.32
N GLN A 230 -5.00 3.32 13.55
CA GLN A 230 -3.97 4.08 12.85
C GLN A 230 -3.93 3.71 11.36
N PHE A 231 -4.08 2.41 11.05
CA PHE A 231 -4.43 1.93 9.73
C PHE A 231 -5.92 1.60 9.74
N SER A 232 -6.69 2.20 8.85
CA SER A 232 -8.14 1.93 8.78
C SER A 232 -8.63 1.93 7.34
N LEU A 233 -9.59 1.07 7.02
CA LEU A 233 -10.32 1.19 5.77
C LEU A 233 -11.35 2.32 5.87
N SER A 234 -11.71 2.92 4.74
CA SER A 234 -12.84 3.86 4.64
C SER A 234 -14.21 3.20 4.82
N VAL A 235 -14.23 1.86 4.90
CA VAL A 235 -15.39 1.04 5.28
C VAL A 235 -15.11 0.27 6.58
N PRO A 236 -16.15 -0.06 7.38
CA PRO A 236 -15.95 -0.85 8.60
C PRO A 236 -15.33 -2.23 8.34
N GLN A 237 -14.60 -2.77 9.32
CA GLN A 237 -14.03 -4.13 9.21
C GLN A 237 -15.10 -5.23 9.01
N SER A 238 -16.31 -5.02 9.54
CA SER A 238 -17.45 -5.94 9.40
C SER A 238 -18.18 -5.81 8.05
N TRP A 239 -17.73 -4.91 7.19
CA TRP A 239 -18.38 -4.63 5.92
C TRP A 239 -18.27 -5.82 4.97
N LYS A 240 -19.37 -6.13 4.27
CA LYS A 240 -19.45 -7.27 3.34
C LYS A 240 -19.51 -6.81 1.90
N THR A 241 -18.90 -7.59 1.01
CA THR A 241 -18.83 -7.36 -0.44
C THR A 241 -20.17 -6.91 -1.04
N GLY A 242 -20.19 -5.74 -1.66
CA GLY A 242 -21.36 -5.12 -2.28
C GLY A 242 -22.44 -4.57 -1.34
N GLN A 243 -22.19 -4.42 -0.03
CA GLN A 243 -23.07 -3.64 0.83
C GLN A 243 -22.98 -2.14 0.47
N PRO A 244 -24.08 -1.37 0.45
CA PRO A 244 -23.99 0.06 0.15
C PRO A 244 -23.05 0.80 1.12
N SER A 245 -22.29 1.75 0.60
CA SER A 245 -21.39 2.62 1.36
C SER A 245 -21.22 3.98 0.68
N GLU A 246 -21.68 5.04 1.34
CA GLU A 246 -21.50 6.42 0.89
C GLU A 246 -20.02 6.85 0.83
N LEU A 247 -19.12 6.09 1.46
CA LEU A 247 -17.69 6.35 1.51
C LEU A 247 -16.89 5.53 0.49
N ALA A 248 -17.49 4.55 -0.18
CA ALA A 248 -16.74 3.62 -1.04
C ALA A 248 -17.43 3.21 -2.34
N ASP A 249 -18.74 3.39 -2.49
CA ASP A 249 -19.45 2.99 -3.72
C ASP A 249 -19.04 3.80 -4.95
N PHE A 250 -18.51 5.01 -4.74
CA PHE A 250 -17.97 5.83 -5.81
C PHE A 250 -16.81 5.14 -6.54
N TRP A 251 -15.97 4.39 -5.83
CA TRP A 251 -14.77 3.75 -6.39
C TRP A 251 -15.06 2.63 -7.37
N THR A 252 -16.26 2.07 -7.32
CA THR A 252 -16.73 1.05 -8.26
C THR A 252 -17.84 1.60 -9.15
N SER A 253 -18.01 2.92 -9.22
CA SER A 253 -18.92 3.62 -10.13
C SER A 253 -18.28 3.82 -11.51
N PRO A 254 -19.07 4.01 -12.58
CA PRO A 254 -18.54 4.38 -13.89
C PRO A 254 -18.13 5.87 -13.97
N SER A 255 -18.36 6.63 -12.90
CA SER A 255 -18.26 8.09 -12.90
C SER A 255 -16.81 8.55 -12.81
N PRO A 256 -16.41 9.60 -13.55
CA PRO A 256 -15.07 10.17 -13.46
C PRO A 256 -14.88 10.92 -12.14
N TYR A 257 -13.64 11.05 -11.67
CA TYR A 257 -13.32 11.76 -10.42
C TYR A 257 -13.74 13.24 -10.43
N ALA A 258 -13.90 13.86 -11.61
CA ALA A 258 -14.39 15.22 -11.76
C ALA A 258 -15.79 15.46 -11.14
N VAL A 259 -16.61 14.41 -11.00
CA VAL A 259 -17.95 14.50 -10.39
C VAL A 259 -18.00 13.95 -8.95
N LEU A 260 -16.85 13.60 -8.35
CA LEU A 260 -16.78 13.00 -7.01
C LEU A 260 -17.50 13.86 -5.96
N GLY A 261 -17.30 15.17 -5.98
CA GLY A 261 -17.96 16.08 -5.03
C GLY A 261 -19.48 16.18 -5.17
N GLN A 262 -20.01 15.85 -6.35
CA GLN A 262 -21.46 15.89 -6.62
C GLN A 262 -22.11 14.54 -6.32
N GLU A 263 -21.48 13.45 -6.72
CA GLU A 263 -22.06 12.10 -6.63
C GLU A 263 -21.72 11.38 -5.32
N ALA A 264 -20.64 11.76 -4.65
CA ALA A 264 -20.22 11.19 -3.37
C ALA A 264 -19.87 12.30 -2.36
N PRO A 265 -20.84 13.16 -1.99
CA PRO A 265 -20.58 14.29 -1.10
C PRO A 265 -20.06 13.85 0.28
N ALA A 266 -20.54 12.73 0.82
CA ALA A 266 -20.05 12.18 2.09
C ALA A 266 -18.56 11.83 2.02
N LEU A 267 -18.13 11.13 0.97
CA LEU A 267 -16.71 10.83 0.71
C LEU A 267 -15.89 12.13 0.56
N MET A 268 -16.39 13.11 -0.20
CA MET A 268 -15.71 14.39 -0.38
C MET A 268 -15.52 15.13 0.97
N GLU A 269 -16.52 15.11 1.85
CA GLU A 269 -16.36 15.68 3.20
C GLU A 269 -15.26 14.97 4.00
N THR A 270 -15.07 13.66 3.82
CA THR A 270 -13.94 12.97 4.48
C THR A 270 -12.58 13.38 3.92
N PHE A 271 -12.48 13.68 2.62
CA PHE A 271 -11.25 14.15 1.99
C PHE A 271 -10.87 15.58 2.38
N LYS A 272 -11.85 16.43 2.71
CA LYS A 272 -11.56 17.75 3.29
C LYS A 272 -10.84 17.68 4.64
N ALA A 273 -10.94 16.56 5.34
CA ALA A 273 -10.23 16.28 6.58
C ALA A 273 -8.93 15.49 6.39
N SER A 274 -8.53 15.24 5.13
CA SER A 274 -7.26 14.61 4.78
C SER A 274 -6.21 15.69 4.48
N ASP A 275 -4.99 15.51 4.97
CA ASP A 275 -3.87 16.41 4.66
C ASP A 275 -3.23 16.07 3.31
N LEU A 276 -3.31 14.80 2.90
CA LEU A 276 -2.84 14.33 1.60
C LEU A 276 -3.66 13.11 1.17
N VAL A 277 -4.21 13.16 -0.04
CA VAL A 277 -4.86 12.01 -0.68
C VAL A 277 -3.97 11.52 -1.82
N ILE A 278 -3.47 10.29 -1.71
CA ILE A 278 -2.66 9.62 -2.72
C ILE A 278 -3.56 8.66 -3.49
N PHE A 279 -3.69 8.89 -4.79
CA PHE A 279 -4.42 8.00 -5.69
C PHE A 279 -3.45 7.01 -6.34
N LYS A 280 -3.57 5.72 -6.02
CA LYS A 280 -2.96 4.65 -6.79
C LYS A 280 -3.80 4.45 -8.04
N VAL A 281 -3.18 4.57 -9.20
CA VAL A 281 -3.82 4.39 -10.51
C VAL A 281 -2.89 3.61 -11.42
N ASN A 282 -3.45 2.72 -12.23
CA ASN A 282 -2.74 2.12 -13.35
C ASN A 282 -2.38 3.23 -14.37
N ILE A 283 -1.10 3.26 -14.77
CA ILE A 283 -0.58 4.08 -15.90
C ILE A 283 -0.76 3.30 -17.20
#